data_AF-A0A7W1CS41-F1
#
_entry.id   AF-A0A7W1CS41-F1
#
_cell.length_a   1.000
_cell.length_b   1.000
_cell.length_c   1.000
_cell.angle_alpha   90.00
_cell.angle_beta   90.00
_cell.angle_gamma   90.00
#
_symmetry.space_group_name_H-M   'P 1'
#
loop_
_entity.id
_entity.type
_entity.pdbx_description
1 polymer ?
#
loop_
_entity_poly.entity_id
_entity_poly.type
_entity_poly.pdbx_seq_one_letter_code
_entity_poly.pdbx_strand_id
1 'polypeptide(L)' 'MKSAFERHGIVKMKADWTNADPVITKTLKQFGRVGVPLYVLYPVTNPTQPVILPELLTQTLVINSFESAAQKVANNP' A
#
# COMPACT_ATOMS: atom_id res chain seq x y z
N MET A 1 -7.82 -12.45 -7.94
CA MET A 1 -7.41 -11.09 -7.52
C MET A 1 -8.49 -10.03 -7.73
N LYS A 2 -9.01 -9.80 -8.95
CA LYS A 2 -10.01 -8.73 -9.22
C LYS A 2 -11.21 -8.73 -8.25
N SER A 3 -11.79 -9.90 -8.01
CA SER A 3 -12.88 -10.09 -7.06
C SER A 3 -12.54 -9.77 -5.61
N ALA A 4 -11.28 -9.96 -5.18
CA ALA A 4 -10.86 -9.59 -3.82
C ALA A 4 -10.77 -8.06 -3.66
N PHE A 5 -10.23 -7.37 -4.67
CA PHE A 5 -10.16 -5.89 -4.65
C PHE A 5 -11.56 -5.27 -4.61
N GLU A 6 -12.48 -5.78 -5.43
CA GLU A 6 -13.88 -5.30 -5.44
C GLU A 6 -14.58 -5.59 -4.11
N ARG A 7 -14.44 -6.80 -3.55
CA ARG A 7 -15.04 -7.16 -2.25
C ARG A 7 -14.56 -6.30 -1.09
N HIS A 8 -13.28 -5.91 -1.10
CA HIS A 8 -12.69 -5.08 -0.05
C HIS A 8 -12.69 -3.58 -0.40
N GLY A 9 -13.35 -3.16 -1.49
CA GLY A 9 -13.42 -1.75 -1.89
C GLY A 9 -12.06 -1.11 -2.21
N ILE A 10 -11.09 -1.89 -2.67
CA ILE A 10 -9.72 -1.43 -2.88
C ILE A 10 -9.60 -0.65 -4.19
N VAL A 11 -9.24 0.63 -4.08
CA VAL A 11 -8.89 1.48 -5.22
C VAL A 11 -7.39 1.34 -5.51
N LYS A 12 -7.05 0.99 -6.76
CA LYS A 12 -5.65 0.88 -7.19
C LYS A 12 -5.14 2.21 -7.71
N MET A 13 -3.98 2.63 -7.20
CA MET A 13 -3.24 3.77 -7.73
C MET A 13 -1.88 3.29 -8.22
N LYS A 14 -1.44 3.82 -9.37
CA LYS A 14 -0.10 3.58 -9.93
C LYS A 14 0.60 4.91 -10.10
N ALA A 15 1.82 5.00 -9.60
CA ALA A 15 2.72 6.11 -9.85
C ALA A 15 3.88 5.60 -10.73
N ASP A 16 4.17 6.31 -11.81
CA ASP A 16 5.26 5.96 -12.75
C ASP A 16 6.52 6.77 -12.40
N TRP A 17 7.60 6.07 -12.05
CA TRP A 17 8.87 6.68 -11.62
C TRP A 17 9.96 6.60 -12.70
N THR A 18 9.61 6.49 -13.98
CA THR A 18 10.60 6.32 -15.06
C THR A 18 11.59 7.49 -15.19
N ASN A 19 11.14 8.73 -14.94
CA ASN A 19 11.98 9.93 -15.08
C ASN A 19 12.46 10.51 -13.73
N ALA A 20 12.47 9.69 -12.67
CA ALA A 20 12.80 10.13 -11.32
C ALA A 20 11.98 11.38 -10.88
N ASP A 21 10.67 11.35 -11.16
CA ASP A 21 9.77 12.47 -10.87
C ASP A 21 10.00 12.99 -9.43
N PRO A 22 10.21 14.30 -9.24
CA PRO A 22 10.59 14.87 -7.94
C PRO A 22 9.49 14.71 -6.87
N VAL A 23 8.22 14.69 -7.27
CA VAL A 23 7.08 14.46 -6.35
C VAL A 23 7.10 13.02 -5.87
N ILE A 24 7.27 12.07 -6.78
CA ILE A 24 7.35 10.64 -6.43
C ILE A 24 8.61 10.38 -5.60
N THR A 25 9.74 10.98 -5.94
CA THR A 25 11.00 10.87 -5.19
C THR A 25 10.87 11.39 -3.76
N LYS A 26 10.14 12.50 -3.56
CA LYS A 26 9.84 13.00 -2.21
C LYS A 26 9.02 12.00 -1.41
N THR A 27 7.99 11.41 -2.01
CA THR A 27 7.16 10.37 -1.38
C THR A 27 8.00 9.14 -1.04
N LEU A 28 8.82 8.62 -1.96
CA LEU A 28 9.71 7.49 -1.71
C LEU A 28 10.62 7.75 -0.49
N LYS A 29 11.21 8.94 -0.40
CA LYS A 29 12.04 9.33 0.76
C LYS A 29 11.26 9.35 2.08
N GLN A 30 9.98 9.75 2.09
CA GLN A 30 9.14 9.69 3.29
C GLN A 30 8.96 8.26 3.80
N PHE A 31 8.98 7.28 2.89
CA PHE A 31 8.97 5.85 3.21
C PHE A 31 10.38 5.25 3.43
N GLY A 32 11.43 6.08 3.48
CA GLY A 32 12.82 5.62 3.61
C GLY A 32 13.33 4.85 2.38
N ARG A 33 12.73 5.08 1.20
CA ARG A 33 13.11 4.44 -0.05
C ARG A 33 13.84 5.41 -0.97
N VAL A 34 14.81 4.87 -1.71
CA VAL A 34 15.60 5.61 -2.72
C VAL A 34 15.12 5.34 -4.15
N GLY A 35 14.18 4.41 -4.34
CA GLY A 35 13.66 4.00 -5.64
C GLY A 35 12.45 3.07 -5.54
N VAL A 36 12.04 2.54 -6.69
CA VAL A 36 10.95 1.54 -6.84
C VAL A 36 11.53 0.11 -6.87
N PRO A 37 10.73 -0.95 -6.60
CA PRO A 37 9.30 -0.95 -6.29
C PRO A 37 8.96 -0.52 -4.85
N LEU A 38 7.86 0.20 -4.70
CA LEU A 38 7.23 0.47 -3.40
C LEU A 38 5.72 0.23 -3.52
N TYR A 39 5.18 -0.61 -2.63
CA TYR A 39 3.77 -0.88 -2.52
C TYR A 39 3.26 -0.43 -1.16
N VAL A 40 2.19 0.36 -1.16
CA VAL A 40 1.62 0.95 0.05
C VAL A 40 0.11 0.73 0.05
N LEU A 41 -0.40 0.22 1.16
CA LEU A 41 -1.83 0.11 1.43
C LEU A 41 -2.22 1.19 2.43
N TYR A 42 -3.19 2.04 2.06
CA TYR A 42 -3.75 3.07 2.92
C TYR A 42 -5.09 2.58 3.49
N PRO A 43 -5.17 2.25 4.79
CA PRO A 43 -6.43 1.87 5.40
C PRO A 43 -7.37 3.08 5.49
N VAL A 44 -8.65 2.91 5.14
CA VAL A 44 -9.66 3.99 5.23
C VAL A 44 -9.79 4.55 6.64
N THR A 45 -9.62 3.68 7.62
CA THR A 45 -9.75 3.97 9.05
C THR A 45 -8.58 4.76 9.62
N ASN A 46 -7.39 4.69 9.01
CA ASN A 46 -6.25 5.52 9.38
C ASN A 46 -5.38 5.79 8.15
N PRO A 47 -5.77 6.74 7.29
CA PRO A 47 -5.04 7.04 6.06
C PRO A 47 -3.66 7.65 6.32
N THR A 48 -3.37 8.08 7.55
CA THR A 48 -2.08 8.66 7.93
C THR A 48 -1.04 7.63 8.33
N GLN A 49 -1.45 6.37 8.54
CA GLN A 49 -0.58 5.24 8.88
C GLN A 49 -0.63 4.17 7.79
N PRO A 50 0.04 4.41 6.64
CA PRO A 50 0.13 3.43 5.57
C PRO A 50 0.85 2.15 6.00
N VAL A 51 0.40 1.02 5.46
CA VAL A 51 1.09 -0.28 5.56
C VAL A 51 1.97 -0.46 4.33
N ILE A 52 3.28 -0.57 4.56
CA ILE A 52 4.26 -0.89 3.50
C ILE A 52 4.21 -2.40 3.25
N LEU A 53 4.00 -2.80 1.99
CA LEU A 53 4.04 -4.20 1.60
C LEU A 53 5.46 -4.59 1.12
N PRO A 54 5.82 -5.89 1.19
CA PRO A 54 7.07 -6.38 0.64
C PRO A 54 7.16 -6.17 -0.88
N GLU A 55 8.38 -6.16 -1.40
CA GLU A 55 8.64 -6.01 -2.84
C GLU A 55 8.13 -7.21 -3.65
N LEU A 56 8.26 -8.42 -3.08
CA LEU A 56 7.70 -9.63 -3.67
C LEU A 56 6.25 -9.82 -3.22
N LEU A 57 5.32 -9.50 -4.12
CA LEU A 57 3.91 -9.69 -3.88
C LEU A 57 3.48 -11.10 -4.27
N THR A 58 2.91 -11.83 -3.30
CA THR A 58 2.12 -13.04 -3.57
C THR A 58 0.63 -12.71 -3.43
N GLN A 59 -0.22 -13.47 -4.12
CA GLN A 59 -1.66 -13.25 -4.04
C GLN A 59 -2.19 -13.37 -2.61
N THR A 60 -1.72 -14.38 -1.88
CA THR A 60 -2.08 -14.60 -0.49
C THR A 60 -1.65 -13.44 0.40
N LEU A 61 -0.43 -12.92 0.20
CA LEU A 61 0.06 -11.78 0.99
C LEU A 61 -0.80 -10.53 0.80
N VAL A 62 -1.16 -10.22 -0.45
CA VAL A 62 -1.98 -9.05 -0.76
C VAL A 62 -3.39 -9.20 -0.19
N ILE A 63 -3.98 -10.38 -0.24
CA ILE A 63 -5.32 -10.61 0.34
C ILE A 63 -5.26 -10.51 1.87
N ASN A 64 -4.28 -11.15 2.50
CA ASN A 64 -4.10 -11.10 3.94
C ASN A 64 -3.81 -9.68 4.46
N SER A 65 -3.16 -8.84 3.64
CA SER A 65 -2.90 -7.45 4.03
C SER A 65 -4.17 -6.60 4.04
N PHE A 66 -5.18 -6.90 3.22
CA PHE A 66 -6.49 -6.24 3.27
C PHE A 66 -7.23 -6.56 4.58
N GLU A 67 -7.22 -7.83 4.99
CA GLU A 67 -7.82 -8.27 6.25
C GLU A 67 -7.07 -7.71 7.47
N SER A 68 -5.73 -7.76 7.43
CA SER A 68 -4.89 -7.26 8.52
C SER A 68 -4.99 -5.73 8.67
N ALA A 69 -5.10 -5.00 7.56
CA ALA A 69 -5.30 -3.55 7.58
C ALA A 69 -6.67 -3.17 8.15
N ALA A 70 -7.71 -3.99 7.91
CA ALA A 70 -9.00 -3.82 8.59
C ALA A 70 -8.92 -4.17 10.09
N GLN A 71 -8.16 -5.21 10.46
CA GLN A 71 -8.11 -5.71 11.85
C GLN A 71 -7.16 -4.93 12.77
N LYS A 72 -6.00 -4.45 12.29
CA LYS A 72 -5.05 -3.65 13.09
C LYS A 72 -5.68 -2.38 13.67
N VAL A 73 -6.80 -1.98 13.12
CA VAL A 73 -7.60 -0.83 13.53
C VAL A 73 -8.53 -1.18 14.68
N ALA A 74 -9.13 -2.38 14.68
CA ALA A 74 -10.04 -2.82 15.74
C ALA A 74 -9.32 -3.04 17.09
N ASN A 75 -8.00 -3.25 17.06
CA ASN A 75 -7.20 -3.62 18.22
C ASN A 75 -6.24 -2.49 18.69
N ASN A 76 -6.36 -1.27 18.16
CA ASN A 76 -5.54 -0.14 18.58
C ASN A 76 -6.47 1.04 18.95
N PRO A 77 -6.68 1.32 20.26
CA PRO A 77 -7.56 2.39 20.73
C PRO A 77 -7.03 3.80 20.40
#